data_AF-A0A6A5AJM5-F1
#
_entry.id   AF-A0A6A5AJM5-F1
#
_cell.length_a   1.000
_cell.length_b   1.000
_cell.length_c   1.000
_cell.angle_alpha   90.00
_cell.angle_beta   90.00
_cell.angle_gamma   90.00
#
_symmetry.space_group_name_H-M   'P 1'
#
loop_
_entity.id
_entity.type
_entity.pdbx_description
1 polymer ?
#
loop_
_entity_poly.entity_id
_entity_poly.type
_entity_poly.pdbx_seq_one_letter_code
_entity_poly.pdbx_strand_id
1 'polypeptide(L)'
;MSLQPHQLHGDGYDYHYGDTAQMASSMYGGGEEWTEMVHVSAPATTTGEDVTVGAIAFDLCHEMLWVGYSNGRLTSHLLPTLDKYTSVVSNPGPIKQLVPTYEYMNVLSSS
;
A
#
# COMPACT_ATOMS: atom_id res chain seq x y z
N MET A 1 -37.25 -47.38 49.55
CA MET A 1 -36.56 -47.02 48.30
C MET A 1 -36.70 -45.52 48.10
N SER A 2 -35.61 -44.79 48.28
CA SER A 2 -35.49 -43.37 47.93
C SER A 2 -34.04 -43.17 47.53
N LEU A 3 -33.79 -42.98 46.23
CA LEU A 3 -32.46 -42.73 45.68
C LEU A 3 -32.12 -41.26 45.96
N GLN A 4 -31.04 -41.01 46.71
CA GLN A 4 -30.45 -39.69 46.84
C GLN A 4 -29.69 -39.35 45.54
N PRO A 5 -29.88 -38.17 44.94
CA PRO A 5 -29.08 -37.76 43.80
C PRO A 5 -27.66 -37.38 44.25
N HIS A 6 -26.65 -38.00 43.62
CA HIS A 6 -25.25 -37.62 43.77
C HIS A 6 -25.04 -36.15 43.36
N GLN A 7 -24.43 -35.37 44.26
CA GLN A 7 -23.87 -34.07 43.93
C GLN A 7 -22.71 -34.26 42.95
N LEU A 8 -22.91 -33.86 41.69
CA LEU A 8 -21.83 -33.67 40.72
C LEU A 8 -21.13 -32.35 41.09
N HIS A 9 -19.86 -32.45 41.48
CA HIS A 9 -18.95 -31.29 41.52
C HIS A 9 -18.88 -30.72 40.10
N GLY A 10 -19.46 -29.54 39.91
CA GLY A 10 -19.31 -28.77 38.69
C GLY A 10 -17.93 -28.11 38.68
N ASP A 11 -16.94 -28.80 38.15
CA ASP A 11 -15.70 -28.16 37.72
C ASP A 11 -16.04 -27.34 36.46
N GLY A 12 -16.48 -26.11 36.68
CA GLY A 12 -16.73 -25.15 35.63
C GLY A 12 -15.45 -24.93 34.84
N TYR A 13 -15.47 -25.33 33.57
CA TYR A 13 -14.46 -24.90 32.60
C TYR A 13 -14.67 -23.40 32.41
N ASP A 14 -13.86 -22.59 33.08
CA ASP A 14 -13.79 -21.16 32.84
C ASP A 14 -13.14 -20.95 31.47
N TYR A 15 -13.97 -20.85 30.43
CA TYR A 15 -13.49 -20.56 29.09
C TYR A 15 -13.02 -19.10 29.05
N HIS A 16 -11.76 -18.87 29.40
CA HIS A 16 -11.06 -17.61 29.12
C HIS A 16 -10.90 -17.44 27.60
N TYR A 17 -11.98 -17.02 26.94
CA TYR A 17 -12.06 -16.75 25.50
C TYR A 17 -11.16 -15.57 25.07
N GLY A 18 -10.62 -14.81 26.02
CA GLY A 18 -9.77 -13.64 25.77
C GLY A 18 -8.27 -13.96 25.66
N ASP A 19 -7.77 -14.96 26.38
CA ASP A 19 -6.33 -15.18 26.53
C ASP A 19 -5.74 -16.05 25.40
N THR A 20 -6.52 -17.00 24.89
CA THR A 20 -6.10 -17.88 23.79
C THR A 20 -5.96 -17.14 22.45
N ALA A 21 -6.78 -16.11 22.21
CA ALA A 21 -6.66 -15.24 21.04
C ALA A 21 -5.38 -14.38 21.09
N GLN A 22 -5.01 -13.88 22.28
CA GLN A 22 -3.78 -13.10 22.47
C GLN A 22 -2.52 -13.98 22.37
N MET A 23 -2.57 -15.22 22.86
CA MET A 23 -1.48 -16.19 22.72
C MET A 23 -1.31 -16.68 21.26
N ALA A 24 -2.42 -16.83 20.51
CA ALA A 24 -2.35 -17.16 19.08
C ALA A 24 -1.70 -16.03 18.27
N SER A 25 -2.00 -14.77 18.61
CA SER A 25 -1.39 -13.60 17.96
C SER A 25 0.12 -13.48 18.20
N SER A 26 0.66 -14.05 19.30
CA SER A 26 2.09 -13.98 19.60
C SER A 26 2.89 -15.16 19.01
N MET A 27 2.26 -16.32 18.79
CA MET A 27 2.90 -17.48 18.14
C MET A 27 2.98 -17.36 16.61
N TYR A 28 2.04 -16.65 15.99
CA TYR A 28 2.04 -16.36 14.56
C TYR A 28 2.44 -14.91 14.32
N GLY A 29 3.69 -14.54 14.65
CA GLY A 29 4.31 -13.28 14.25
C GLY A 29 3.44 -12.05 14.52
N GLY A 30 3.50 -11.53 15.74
CA GLY A 30 2.74 -10.35 16.15
C GLY A 30 2.90 -9.19 15.16
N GLY A 31 1.81 -8.88 14.46
CA GLY A 31 1.54 -7.65 13.73
C GLY A 31 2.55 -7.27 12.65
N GLU A 32 2.17 -7.39 11.39
CA GLU A 32 2.84 -6.63 10.33
C GLU A 32 2.84 -5.14 10.73
N GLU A 33 4.00 -4.60 11.10
CA GLU A 33 4.14 -3.21 11.49
C GLU A 33 4.10 -2.34 10.23
N TRP A 34 3.00 -1.62 10.05
CA TRP A 34 2.86 -0.65 8.97
C TRP A 34 3.61 0.63 9.33
N THR A 35 4.68 0.91 8.60
CA THR A 35 5.48 2.13 8.75
C THR A 35 5.73 2.77 7.38
N GLU A 36 5.92 4.09 7.36
CA GLU A 36 6.36 4.80 6.15
C GLU A 36 7.80 4.38 5.83
N MET A 37 8.00 3.77 4.65
CA MET A 37 9.34 3.35 4.23
C MET A 37 10.12 4.48 3.56
N VAL A 38 9.45 5.29 2.73
CA VAL A 38 10.08 6.33 1.92
C VAL A 38 9.05 7.35 1.47
N HIS A 39 9.47 8.60 1.34
CA HIS A 39 8.68 9.71 0.80
C HIS A 39 9.48 10.50 -0.23
N VAL A 40 8.87 10.75 -1.39
CA VAL A 40 9.46 11.54 -2.49
C VAL A 40 8.52 12.69 -2.84
N SER A 41 9.06 13.91 -2.80
CA SER A 41 8.33 15.12 -3.19
C SER A 41 8.26 15.26 -4.72
N ALA A 42 7.20 15.92 -5.20
CA ALA A 42 7.13 16.32 -6.61
C ALA A 42 8.31 17.25 -6.98
N PRO A 43 8.79 17.21 -8.25
CA PRO A 43 9.90 18.04 -8.68
C PRO A 43 9.57 19.53 -8.58
N ALA A 44 10.46 20.32 -8.00
CA ALA A 44 10.37 21.78 -8.05
C ALA A 44 10.61 22.27 -9.49
N THR A 45 9.85 23.26 -9.94
CA THR A 45 10.12 23.96 -11.20
C THR A 45 10.95 25.22 -10.95
N THR A 46 11.79 25.58 -11.92
CA THR A 46 12.52 26.85 -11.89
C THR A 46 11.61 28.06 -12.13
N THR A 47 10.38 27.84 -12.62
CA THR A 47 9.39 28.88 -12.96
C THR A 47 8.49 29.26 -11.79
N GLY A 48 8.59 28.56 -10.65
CA GLY A 48 7.77 28.83 -9.46
C GLY A 48 6.33 28.33 -9.57
N GLU A 49 6.01 27.53 -10.60
CA GLU A 49 4.73 26.84 -10.70
C GLU A 49 4.78 25.52 -9.91
N ASP A 50 3.82 25.33 -9.00
CA ASP A 50 3.69 24.09 -8.24
C ASP A 50 3.35 22.93 -9.18
N VAL A 51 4.25 21.95 -9.24
CA VAL A 51 4.01 20.69 -9.93
C VAL A 51 3.34 19.72 -8.97
N THR A 52 2.15 19.27 -9.35
CA THR A 52 1.38 18.32 -8.56
C THR A 52 1.37 16.95 -9.23
N VAL A 53 1.23 15.91 -8.42
CA VAL A 53 1.02 14.55 -8.91
C VAL A 53 -0.43 14.41 -9.38
N GLY A 54 -0.62 14.02 -10.64
CA GLY A 54 -1.92 13.81 -11.24
C GLY A 54 -2.33 12.33 -11.32
N ALA A 55 -1.36 11.42 -11.43
CA ALA A 55 -1.61 9.98 -11.48
C ALA A 55 -0.41 9.18 -10.98
N ILE A 56 -0.67 8.00 -10.39
CA ILE A 56 0.34 7.02 -10.00
C ILE A 56 -0.09 5.62 -10.43
N ALA A 57 0.87 4.77 -10.81
CA ALA A 57 0.61 3.37 -11.11
C ALA A 57 1.85 2.51 -10.85
N PHE A 58 1.65 1.36 -10.21
CA PHE A 58 2.68 0.32 -10.17
C PHE A 58 2.85 -0.33 -11.54
N ASP A 59 4.10 -0.57 -11.90
CA ASP A 59 4.44 -1.41 -13.04
C ASP A 59 4.06 -2.87 -12.76
N LEU A 60 3.74 -3.63 -13.82
CA LEU A 60 3.30 -5.02 -13.66
C LEU A 60 4.45 -6.02 -13.54
N CYS A 61 5.68 -5.65 -13.92
CA CYS A 61 6.79 -6.60 -13.99
C CYS A 61 8.16 -6.04 -13.60
N HIS A 62 8.37 -4.73 -13.65
CA HIS A 62 9.72 -4.15 -13.49
C HIS A 62 10.02 -3.57 -12.10
N GLU A 63 9.19 -3.85 -11.09
CA GLU A 63 9.36 -3.31 -9.73
C GLU A 63 9.48 -1.77 -9.70
N MET A 64 8.64 -1.09 -10.48
CA MET A 64 8.63 0.37 -10.59
C MET A 64 7.30 0.98 -10.15
N LEU A 65 7.37 2.21 -9.64
CA LEU A 65 6.25 3.13 -9.50
C LEU A 65 6.36 4.21 -10.58
N TRP A 66 5.30 4.38 -11.36
CA TRP A 66 5.17 5.45 -12.34
C TRP A 66 4.36 6.60 -11.75
N VAL A 67 4.83 7.82 -11.98
CA VAL A 67 4.20 9.07 -11.50
C VAL A 67 4.03 10.03 -12.65
N GLY A 68 2.79 10.44 -12.90
CA GLY A 68 2.42 11.46 -13.87
C GLY A 68 2.13 12.79 -13.17
N TYR A 69 2.65 13.89 -13.74
CA TYR A 69 2.59 15.22 -13.14
C TYR A 69 1.69 16.21 -13.92
N SER A 70 1.35 17.32 -13.27
CA SER A 70 0.54 18.41 -13.84
C SER A 70 1.16 19.10 -15.05
N ASN A 71 2.49 19.06 -15.18
CA ASN A 71 3.21 19.62 -16.31
C ASN A 71 3.44 18.62 -17.46
N GLY A 72 2.75 17.48 -17.47
CA GLY A 72 2.86 16.47 -18.53
C GLY A 72 4.12 15.60 -18.47
N ARG A 73 4.89 15.72 -17.38
CA ARG A 73 6.04 14.85 -17.12
C ARG A 73 5.59 13.51 -16.57
N LEU A 74 6.18 12.43 -17.08
CA LEU A 74 6.11 11.08 -16.54
C LEU A 74 7.48 10.71 -15.97
N THR A 75 7.51 10.19 -14.75
CA THR A 75 8.74 9.71 -14.10
C THR A 75 8.51 8.30 -13.55
N SER A 76 9.49 7.42 -13.72
CA SER A 76 9.52 6.10 -13.06
C SER A 76 10.49 6.12 -11.88
N HIS A 77 10.14 5.38 -10.83
CA HIS A 77 10.89 5.21 -9.60
C HIS A 77 11.05 3.72 -9.29
N LEU A 78 12.24 3.27 -8.89
CA LEU A 78 12.51 1.89 -8.50
C LEU A 78 11.95 1.62 -7.11
N LEU A 79 11.33 0.45 -6.89
CA LEU A 79 10.90 0.02 -5.56
C LEU A 79 12.03 -0.72 -4.83
N PRO A 80 12.04 -0.73 -3.48
CA PRO A 80 11.18 0.06 -2.58
C PRO A 80 11.75 1.47 -2.28
N THR A 81 12.95 1.80 -2.75
CA THR A 81 13.67 3.03 -2.38
C THR A 81 13.11 4.31 -3.01
N LEU A 82 12.28 4.17 -4.05
CA LEU A 82 11.77 5.24 -4.93
C LEU A 82 12.87 6.06 -5.61
N ASP A 83 14.04 5.46 -5.84
CA ASP A 83 15.10 6.06 -6.65
C ASP A 83 14.59 6.31 -8.07
N LYS A 84 14.78 7.54 -8.56
CA LYS A 84 14.34 7.92 -9.91
C LYS A 84 15.10 7.10 -10.97
N TYR A 85 14.36 6.40 -11.83
CA TYR A 85 14.91 5.62 -12.93
C TYR A 85 14.91 6.41 -14.25
N THR A 86 13.74 6.79 -14.77
CA THR A 86 13.62 7.60 -16.00
C THR A 86 12.61 8.74 -15.85
N SER A 87 12.72 9.78 -16.69
CA SER A 87 11.74 10.88 -16.71
C SER A 87 11.66 11.55 -18.07
N VAL A 88 10.45 11.68 -18.60
CA VAL A 88 10.17 12.23 -19.94
C VAL A 88 8.98 13.18 -19.88
N VAL A 89 8.90 14.14 -20.80
CA VAL A 89 7.65 14.89 -21.02
C VAL A 89 6.84 14.12 -22.06
N SER A 90 5.74 13.50 -21.65
CA SER A 90 4.91 12.65 -22.53
C SER A 90 3.69 13.38 -23.07
N ASN A 91 3.21 14.41 -22.36
CA ASN A 91 2.00 15.14 -22.68
C ASN A 91 2.28 16.66 -22.62
N PRO A 92 1.56 17.49 -23.39
CA PRO A 92 1.68 18.96 -23.30
C PRO A 92 1.03 19.55 -22.05
N GLY A 93 0.27 18.75 -21.29
CA GLY A 93 -0.47 19.19 -20.11
C GLY A 93 -0.65 18.06 -19.10
N PRO A 94 -1.50 18.24 -18.07
CA PRO A 94 -1.60 17.34 -16.93
C PRO A 94 -1.89 15.89 -17.32
N ILE A 95 -1.08 14.97 -16.79
CA ILE A 95 -1.37 13.54 -16.85
C ILE A 95 -2.42 13.21 -15.80
N LYS A 96 -3.53 12.62 -16.23
CA LYS A 96 -4.69 12.31 -15.36
C LYS A 96 -4.87 10.82 -15.10
N GLN A 97 -4.28 9.96 -15.94
CA GLN A 97 -4.40 8.52 -15.79
C GLN A 97 -3.18 7.81 -16.39
N LEU A 98 -2.78 6.74 -15.71
CA LEU A 98 -1.75 5.80 -16.13
C LEU A 98 -2.39 4.41 -16.22
N VAL A 99 -2.19 3.72 -17.35
CA VAL A 99 -2.68 2.36 -17.54
C VAL A 99 -1.49 1.46 -17.85
N PRO A 100 -0.94 0.76 -16.84
CA PRO A 100 0.20 -0.14 -17.02
C PRO A 100 -0.19 -1.35 -17.85
N THR A 101 0.71 -1.78 -18.73
CA THR A 101 0.68 -3.06 -19.42
C THR A 101 2.03 -3.76 -19.21
N TYR A 102 2.16 -5.02 -19.63
CA TYR A 102 3.43 -5.75 -19.51
C TYR A 102 4.54 -5.18 -20.40
N GLU A 103 4.20 -4.45 -21.46
CA GLU A 103 5.16 -3.94 -22.45
C GLU A 103 5.41 -2.44 -22.29
N TYR A 104 4.40 -1.66 -21.91
CA TYR A 104 4.47 -0.20 -21.87
C TYR A 104 3.46 0.43 -20.90
N MET A 105 3.71 1.70 -20.58
CA MET A 105 2.81 2.55 -19.82
C MET A 105 1.97 3.44 -20.76
N ASN A 106 0.65 3.29 -20.73
CA ASN A 106 -0.24 4.21 -21.45
C ASN A 106 -0.51 5.46 -20.60
N VAL A 107 -0.28 6.63 -21.18
CA VAL A 107 -0.35 7.92 -20.48
C VAL A 107 -1.45 8.79 -21.07
N LEU A 108 -2.42 9.17 -20.25
CA LEU A 108 -3.62 9.87 -20.71
C LEU A 108 -3.70 11.28 -20.10
N SER A 109 -3.92 12.28 -20.97
CA SER A 109 -4.27 13.66 -20.62
C SER A 109 -5.63 14.00 -21.21
N SER A 110 -6.38 14.90 -20.59
CA SER A 110 -7.57 15.48 -21.25
C SER A 110 -7.14 16.61 -22.18
N SER A 111 -7.67 16.61 -23.41
CA SER A 111 -7.60 17.73 -24.36
C SER A 111 -8.35 18.96 -23.87
#